data_AF-A0A9P3AW68-F1
#
_entry.id   AF-A0A9P3AW68-F1
#
_cell.length_a   1.000
_cell.length_b   1.000
_cell.length_c   1.000
_cell.angle_alpha   90.00
_cell.angle_beta   90.00
_cell.angle_gamma   90.00
#
_symmetry.space_group_name_H-M   'P 1'
#
loop_
_entity.id
_entity.type
_entity.pdbx_description
1 polymer ?
#
loop_
_entity_poly.entity_id
_entity_poly.type
_entity_poly.pdbx_seq_one_letter_code
_entity_poly.pdbx_strand_id
1 'polypeptide(L)'
;MNSKAKRARYTQGMAAVAATLGLSEQALYNWVKADREGKLSGAGNKPVSPEQMELARLRAEVSRLKMKRDILKKAAAYFARDSIAAGREIIAPFVQLVRSP
;
A
#
# COMPACT_ATOMS: atom_id res chain seq x y z
N MET A 1 -29.73 -27.98 28.73
CA MET A 1 -30.00 -27.58 27.33
C MET A 1 -29.21 -28.49 26.38
N ASN A 2 -29.88 -29.31 25.58
CA ASN A 2 -29.27 -30.47 24.91
C ASN A 2 -28.41 -30.13 23.67
N SER A 3 -27.24 -30.78 23.60
CA SER A 3 -26.22 -30.73 22.52
C SER A 3 -26.78 -30.93 21.10
N LYS A 4 -27.95 -31.57 20.95
CA LYS A 4 -28.66 -31.73 19.67
C LYS A 4 -29.02 -30.38 19.00
N ALA A 5 -29.35 -29.34 19.78
CA ALA A 5 -29.69 -28.02 19.25
C ALA A 5 -28.48 -27.24 18.68
N LYS A 6 -27.25 -27.58 19.10
CA LYS A 6 -26.03 -26.94 18.56
C LYS A 6 -25.62 -27.51 17.20
N ARG A 7 -25.93 -28.77 16.91
CA ARG A 7 -25.56 -29.45 15.65
C ARG A 7 -26.52 -29.18 14.49
N ALA A 8 -27.78 -28.85 14.77
CA ALA A 8 -28.77 -28.49 13.75
C ALA A 8 -28.43 -27.18 13.00
N ARG A 9 -27.51 -26.35 13.54
CA ARG A 9 -27.05 -25.12 12.86
C ARG A 9 -26.07 -25.37 11.70
N TYR A 10 -25.53 -26.58 11.57
CA TYR A 10 -24.60 -26.93 10.50
C TYR A 10 -25.27 -27.62 9.30
N THR A 11 -26.56 -27.93 9.38
CA THR A 11 -27.32 -28.58 8.31
C THR A 11 -28.47 -27.70 7.82
N GLN A 12 -28.20 -26.42 7.59
CA GLN A 12 -29.19 -25.58 6.91
C GLN A 12 -29.31 -26.03 5.45
N GLY A 13 -30.54 -26.29 5.00
CA GLY A 13 -30.80 -26.56 3.59
C GLY A 13 -30.44 -25.35 2.73
N MET A 14 -30.09 -25.58 1.46
CA MET A 14 -29.65 -24.52 0.53
C MET A 14 -30.63 -23.32 0.48
N ALA A 15 -31.93 -23.55 0.59
CA ALA A 15 -32.95 -22.50 0.70
C ALA A 15 -32.75 -21.56 1.90
N ALA A 16 -32.51 -22.13 3.09
CA ALA A 16 -32.30 -21.36 4.31
C ALA A 16 -30.98 -20.57 4.27
N VAL A 17 -29.93 -21.17 3.70
CA VAL A 17 -28.64 -20.50 3.51
C VAL A 17 -28.75 -19.37 2.50
N ALA A 18 -29.44 -19.59 1.37
CA ALA A 18 -29.66 -18.57 0.35
C ALA A 18 -30.44 -17.37 0.91
N ALA A 19 -31.53 -17.64 1.64
CA ALA A 19 -32.32 -16.59 2.28
C ALA A 19 -31.51 -15.79 3.31
N THR A 20 -30.68 -16.45 4.12
CA THR A 20 -29.81 -15.78 5.11
C THR A 20 -28.78 -14.87 4.45
N LEU A 21 -28.26 -15.27 3.29
CA LEU A 21 -27.26 -14.51 2.53
C LEU A 21 -27.88 -13.46 1.58
N GLY A 22 -29.22 -13.40 1.48
CA GLY A 22 -29.90 -12.51 0.53
C GLY A 22 -29.65 -12.90 -0.94
N LEU A 23 -29.37 -14.17 -1.20
CA LEU A 23 -29.08 -14.72 -2.53
C LEU A 23 -30.27 -15.54 -3.02
N SER A 24 -30.38 -15.72 -4.34
CA SER A 24 -31.28 -16.74 -4.88
C SER A 24 -30.70 -18.14 -4.64
N GLU A 25 -31.58 -19.13 -4.47
CA GLU A 25 -31.16 -20.53 -4.32
C GLU A 25 -30.33 -21.02 -5.50
N GLN A 26 -30.68 -20.57 -6.71
CA GLN A 26 -29.94 -20.89 -7.93
C GLN A 26 -28.52 -20.31 -7.92
N ALA A 27 -28.34 -19.07 -7.42
CA ALA A 27 -27.01 -18.46 -7.30
C ALA A 27 -26.13 -19.24 -6.32
N LEU A 28 -26.68 -19.60 -5.16
CA LEU A 28 -25.97 -20.40 -4.17
C LEU A 28 -25.64 -21.81 -4.72
N TYR A 29 -26.58 -22.45 -5.42
CA TYR A 29 -26.35 -23.73 -6.08
C TYR A 29 -25.20 -23.65 -7.10
N ASN A 30 -25.21 -22.62 -7.96
CA ASN A 30 -24.18 -22.41 -8.96
C ASN A 30 -22.80 -22.19 -8.33
N TRP A 31 -22.73 -21.45 -7.21
CA TRP A 31 -21.48 -21.25 -6.47
C TRP A 31 -20.97 -22.54 -5.83
N VAL A 32 -21.83 -23.29 -5.14
CA VAL A 32 -21.44 -24.60 -4.55
C VAL A 32 -20.99 -25.58 -5.64
N LYS A 33 -21.65 -25.58 -6.80
CA LYS A 33 -21.26 -26.39 -7.95
C LYS A 33 -19.90 -25.96 -8.51
N ALA A 34 -19.69 -24.65 -8.71
CA ALA A 34 -18.42 -24.12 -9.17
C ALA A 34 -17.27 -24.39 -8.18
N ASP A 35 -17.54 -24.39 -6.88
CA ASP A 35 -16.57 -24.73 -5.83
C ASP A 35 -16.12 -26.19 -5.95
N ARG A 36 -17.08 -27.11 -6.04
CA ARG A 36 -16.83 -28.55 -6.23
C ARG A 36 -16.08 -28.85 -7.52
N GLU A 37 -16.32 -28.07 -8.57
CA GLU A 37 -15.64 -28.19 -9.85
C GLU A 37 -14.26 -27.48 -9.87
N GLY A 38 -13.85 -26.84 -8.78
CA GLY A 38 -12.60 -26.08 -8.70
C GLY A 38 -12.58 -24.83 -9.58
N LYS A 39 -13.76 -24.38 -10.03
CA LYS A 39 -13.97 -23.25 -10.94
C LYS A 39 -14.23 -21.93 -10.22
N LEU A 40 -14.30 -21.93 -8.88
CA LEU A 40 -14.30 -20.70 -8.10
C LEU A 40 -12.90 -20.06 -8.18
N SER A 41 -12.70 -19.23 -9.20
CA SER A 41 -11.58 -18.30 -9.20
C SER A 41 -11.93 -17.14 -8.27
N GLY A 42 -11.37 -17.14 -7.06
CA GLY A 42 -11.42 -15.96 -6.20
C GLY A 42 -10.87 -14.74 -6.96
N ALA A 43 -11.31 -13.54 -6.59
CA ALA A 43 -10.83 -12.29 -7.18
C ALA A 43 -9.29 -12.10 -7.16
N GLY A 44 -8.55 -12.96 -6.42
CA GLY A 44 -7.09 -13.02 -6.38
C GLY A 44 -6.42 -14.15 -7.19
N ASN A 45 -7.18 -14.97 -7.94
CA ASN A 45 -6.63 -16.13 -8.67
C ASN A 45 -6.18 -15.82 -10.10
N LYS A 46 -6.17 -14.55 -10.52
CA LYS A 46 -5.54 -14.17 -11.79
C LYS A 46 -4.03 -14.15 -11.57
N PRO A 47 -3.25 -14.94 -12.32
CA PRO A 47 -1.79 -14.81 -12.32
C PRO A 47 -1.44 -13.35 -12.59
N VAL A 48 -0.56 -12.78 -11.76
CA VAL A 48 -0.04 -11.43 -12.02
C VAL A 48 0.64 -11.48 -13.38
N SER A 49 0.17 -10.64 -14.31
CA SER A 49 0.78 -10.57 -15.64
C SER A 49 2.25 -10.13 -15.54
N PRO A 50 3.11 -10.55 -16.47
CA PRO A 50 4.48 -10.04 -16.55
C PRO A 50 4.54 -8.51 -16.56
N GLU A 51 3.60 -7.86 -17.24
CA GLU A 51 3.46 -6.40 -17.28
C GLU A 51 3.18 -5.79 -15.91
N GLN A 52 2.32 -6.41 -15.09
CA GLN A 52 2.04 -5.96 -13.74
C GLN A 52 3.24 -6.15 -12.80
N MET A 53 3.99 -7.23 -12.97
CA MET A 53 5.24 -7.45 -12.23
C MET A 53 6.28 -6.39 -12.57
N GLU A 54 6.46 -6.10 -13.86
CA GLU A 54 7.40 -5.07 -14.30
C GLU A 54 6.96 -3.67 -13.88
N LEU A 55 5.66 -3.37 -13.92
CA LEU A 55 5.13 -2.12 -13.41
C LEU A 55 5.42 -1.95 -11.91
N ALA A 56 5.26 -3.02 -11.11
CA ALA A 56 5.57 -2.99 -9.69
C ALA A 56 7.07 -2.77 -9.44
N ARG A 57 7.94 -3.47 -10.19
CA ARG A 57 9.39 -3.30 -10.12
C ARG A 57 9.80 -1.87 -10.48
N LEU A 58 9.29 -1.32 -11.58
CA LEU A 58 9.60 0.04 -12.02
C LEU A 58 9.14 1.08 -11.00
N ARG A 59 7.95 0.92 -10.40
CA ARG A 59 7.47 1.81 -9.34
C ARG A 59 8.38 1.77 -8.10
N ALA A 60 8.86 0.59 -7.71
CA ALA A 60 9.80 0.45 -6.61
C ALA A 60 11.13 1.16 -6.91
N GLU A 61 11.66 1.01 -8.12
CA GLU A 61 12.92 1.65 -8.52
C GLU A 61 12.78 3.18 -8.58
N VAL A 62 11.68 3.69 -9.15
CA VAL A 62 11.40 5.13 -9.17
C VAL A 62 11.31 5.70 -7.75
N SER A 63 10.64 4.99 -6.83
CA SER A 63 10.57 5.41 -5.42
C SER A 63 11.95 5.49 -4.79
N ARG A 64 12.78 4.46 -4.99
CA ARG A 64 14.17 4.42 -4.51
C ARG A 64 15.02 5.56 -5.05
N LEU A 65 14.92 5.84 -6.35
CA LEU A 65 15.69 6.91 -7.00
C LEU A 65 15.25 8.30 -6.50
N LYS A 66 13.94 8.53 -6.33
CA LYS A 66 13.42 9.77 -5.75
C LYS A 66 13.96 9.99 -4.33
N MET A 67 13.95 8.95 -3.50
CA MET A 67 14.50 9.01 -2.16
C MET A 67 15.99 9.38 -2.16
N LYS A 68 16.82 8.72 -2.98
CA LYS A 68 18.25 9.04 -3.10
C LYS A 68 18.47 10.50 -3.51
N ARG A 69 17.74 10.96 -4.53
CA ARG A 69 17.79 12.35 -4.99
C ARG A 69 17.45 13.33 -3.87
N ASP A 70 16.44 13.03 -3.08
CA ASP A 70 15.98 13.93 -2.02
C ASP A 70 16.96 13.99 -0.86
N ILE A 71 17.63 12.87 -0.53
CA ILE A 71 18.74 12.85 0.43
C ILE A 71 19.89 13.75 -0.07
N LEU A 72 20.30 13.59 -1.34
CA LEU A 72 21.38 14.39 -1.92
C LEU A 72 21.02 15.89 -1.95
N LYS A 73 19.77 16.23 -2.28
CA LYS A 73 19.30 17.62 -2.22
C LYS A 73 19.37 18.20 -0.81
N LYS A 74 18.94 17.44 0.20
CA LYS A 74 19.02 17.87 1.61
C LYS A 74 20.46 18.05 2.05
N ALA A 75 21.35 17.13 1.68
CA ALA A 75 22.78 17.24 1.95
C ALA A 75 23.38 18.49 1.31
N ALA A 76 23.12 18.72 0.02
CA ALA A 76 23.57 19.91 -0.69
C ALA A 76 23.07 21.21 -0.03
N ALA A 77 21.79 21.25 0.37
CA ALA A 77 21.21 22.40 1.07
C ALA A 77 21.84 22.62 2.46
N TYR A 78 22.14 21.55 3.20
CA TYR A 78 22.82 21.63 4.48
C TYR A 78 24.22 22.26 4.31
N PHE A 79 25.03 21.71 3.40
CA PHE A 79 26.38 22.21 3.17
C PHE A 79 26.42 23.65 2.61
N ALA A 80 25.44 24.03 1.78
CA ALA A 80 25.33 25.41 1.29
C ALA A 80 24.99 26.41 2.41
N ARG A 81 24.27 26.00 3.46
CA ARG A 81 23.99 26.87 4.60
C ARG A 81 25.24 27.11 5.44
N ASP A 82 26.04 26.08 5.64
CA ASP A 82 27.28 26.16 6.41
C ASP A 82 28.32 27.06 5.71
N SER A 83 28.42 26.99 4.38
CA SER A 83 29.31 27.87 3.61
C SER A 83 28.89 29.34 3.62
N ILE A 84 27.57 29.62 3.59
CA ILE A 84 27.04 30.99 3.69
C ILE A 84 27.22 31.55 5.11
N ALA A 85 27.05 30.72 6.15
CA ALA A 85 27.27 31.14 7.53
C ALA A 85 28.74 31.49 7.80
N ALA A 86 29.67 30.65 7.33
CA ALA A 86 31.11 30.90 7.44
C ALA A 86 31.54 32.20 6.72
N GLY A 87 30.99 32.47 5.53
CA GLY A 87 31.25 33.73 4.82
C GLY A 87 30.73 34.97 5.56
N ARG A 88 29.61 34.84 6.28
CA ARG A 88 29.01 35.94 7.05
C ARG A 88 29.83 36.31 8.29
N GLU A 89 30.43 35.33 8.98
CA GLU A 89 31.29 35.59 10.15
C GLU A 89 32.64 36.23 9.78
N ILE A 90 33.17 35.95 8.58
CA ILE A 90 34.43 36.55 8.12
C ILE A 90 34.22 37.99 7.62
N ILE A 91 33.11 38.26 6.92
CA ILE A 91 32.87 39.56 6.28
C ILE A 91 32.19 40.56 7.24
N ALA A 92 31.35 40.12 8.17
CA ALA A 92 30.61 41.00 9.08
C ALA A 92 31.51 41.94 9.91
N PRO A 93 32.64 41.50 10.50
CA PRO A 93 33.53 42.39 11.24
C PRO A 93 34.14 43.49 10.37
N PHE A 94 34.49 43.17 9.11
CA PHE A 94 35.08 44.13 8.18
C PHE A 94 34.08 45.18 7.70
N VAL A 95 32.83 44.78 7.48
CA VAL A 95 31.74 45.71 7.12
C VAL A 95 31.38 46.65 8.27
N GLN A 96 31.48 46.19 9.52
CA GLN A 96 31.29 47.07 10.68
C GLN A 96 32.45 48.06 10.88
N LEU A 97 33.68 47.67 10.55
CA LEU A 97 34.86 48.52 10.66
C LEU A 97 34.80 49.76 9.73
N VAL A 98 34.25 49.62 8.53
CA VAL A 98 34.10 50.73 7.55
C VAL A 98 32.93 51.67 7.88
N ARG A 99 32.05 51.28 8.80
CA ARG A 99 30.88 52.08 9.24
C ARG A 99 31.07 52.76 10.60
N SER A 100 32.16 52.51 11.30
CA SER A 100 32.52 53.26 12.50
C SER A 100 33.03 54.65 12.11
N PRO A 101 32.55 55.73 12.76
CA PRO A 101 33.01 57.10 12.51
C PRO A 101 34.49 57.30 12.89
#